data_AF-A0A958XE17-F1
#
_entry.id   AF-A0A958XE17-F1
#
_cell.length_a   1.000
_cell.length_b   1.000
_cell.length_c   1.000
_cell.angle_alpha   90.00
_cell.angle_beta   90.00
_cell.angle_gamma   90.00
#
_symmetry.space_group_name_H-M   'P 1'
#
loop_
_entity.id
_entity.type
_entity.pdbx_description
1 polymer ?
#
loop_
_entity_poly.entity_id
_entity_poly.type
_entity_poly.pdbx_seq_one_letter_code
_entity_poly.pdbx_strand_id
1 'polypeptide(L)'
;MKKRIAVILIIASALFGQMRCSQSSGSGQSTEKQPEEKQSEAKPSIPIFQLSPAPPPSTPQSDWCRIQGGENVLINAERVNTNRRYFYLPQGITMLSVGYPTLAATLFLKPLSNGNVEVFTGANFPTCLSRPSYLSPAGGSAQMRYNNQQDIEFSLELQVENNYPKITIEQGIKYNYGMSVVHCLECQ
;
A
#
# COMPACT_ATOMS: atom_id res chain seq x y z
N MET A 1 1.25 45.68 26.05
CA MET A 1 0.51 46.25 24.91
C MET A 1 0.39 45.19 23.83
N LYS A 2 -0.81 44.62 23.62
CA LYS A 2 -1.07 43.51 22.68
C LYS A 2 -1.78 44.07 21.44
N LYS A 3 -1.15 44.00 20.26
CA LYS A 3 -1.83 44.27 18.98
C LYS A 3 -2.37 42.95 18.44
N ARG A 4 -3.70 42.83 18.36
CA ARG A 4 -4.41 41.75 17.66
C ARG A 4 -4.69 42.23 16.24
N ILE A 5 -4.18 41.52 15.24
CA ILE A 5 -4.53 41.73 13.83
C ILE A 5 -5.55 40.64 13.49
N ALA A 6 -6.78 41.08 13.20
CA ALA A 6 -7.84 40.23 12.68
C ALA A 6 -7.74 40.23 11.15
N VAL A 7 -7.56 39.05 10.56
CA VAL A 7 -7.66 38.86 9.11
C VAL A 7 -9.01 38.20 8.85
N ILE A 8 -9.90 38.95 8.21
CA ILE A 8 -11.18 38.47 7.69
C ILE A 8 -10.92 37.97 6.28
N LEU A 9 -11.14 36.68 6.03
CA LEU A 9 -11.11 36.11 4.68
C LEU A 9 -12.51 35.61 4.34
N ILE A 10 -13.15 36.36 3.44
CA ILE A 10 -14.43 36.07 2.80
C ILE A 10 -14.10 35.22 1.57
N ILE A 11 -14.62 34.00 1.46
CA ILE A 11 -14.61 33.24 0.21
C ILE A 11 -16.03 32.80 -0.11
N ALA A 12 -16.41 33.13 -1.34
CA ALA A 12 -17.73 33.11 -1.91
C ALA A 12 -18.27 31.70 -2.16
N SER A 13 -19.58 31.56 -1.96
CA SER A 13 -20.38 30.39 -2.28
C SER A 13 -20.60 30.31 -3.79
N ALA A 14 -20.10 29.24 -4.43
CA ALA A 14 -20.42 28.93 -5.81
C ALA A 14 -21.61 27.98 -5.88
N LEU A 15 -22.58 28.38 -6.70
CA LEU A 15 -23.84 27.72 -7.01
C LEU A 15 -23.64 26.32 -7.62
N PHE A 16 -24.31 25.32 -7.07
CA PHE A 16 -24.54 24.05 -7.78
C PHE A 16 -26.00 24.00 -8.25
N GLY A 17 -26.14 24.11 -9.57
CA GLY A 17 -27.39 23.95 -10.30
C GLY A 17 -27.88 22.50 -10.23
N GLN A 18 -29.18 22.35 -9.99
CA GLN A 18 -29.90 21.10 -10.13
C GLN A 18 -30.26 20.90 -11.61
N MET A 19 -29.79 19.81 -12.21
CA MET A 19 -30.38 19.27 -13.44
C MET A 19 -31.19 18.02 -13.08
N ARG A 20 -32.50 18.12 -13.27
CA ARG A 20 -33.45 17.01 -13.31
C ARG A 20 -33.92 16.81 -14.76
N CYS A 21 -34.51 15.64 -15.00
CA CYS A 21 -35.17 15.14 -16.23
C CYS A 21 -34.18 14.44 -17.18
N SER A 22 -34.48 13.30 -17.81
CA SER A 22 -35.75 12.63 -18.06
C SER A 22 -35.46 11.22 -18.59
N GLN A 23 -36.17 10.18 -18.15
CA GLN A 23 -36.34 8.91 -18.90
C GLN A 23 -37.75 8.40 -18.58
N SER A 24 -38.75 8.72 -19.40
CA SER A 24 -39.15 8.02 -20.63
C SER A 24 -39.62 6.58 -20.36
N SER A 25 -40.91 6.48 -20.07
CA SER A 25 -41.71 5.27 -20.04
C SER A 25 -41.72 4.60 -21.42
N GLY A 26 -41.18 3.39 -21.52
CA GLY A 26 -41.24 2.55 -22.71
C GLY A 26 -41.55 1.12 -22.31
N SER A 27 -42.84 0.79 -22.30
CA SER A 27 -43.37 -0.56 -22.14
C SER A 27 -43.14 -1.37 -23.42
N GLY A 28 -42.36 -2.45 -23.32
CA GLY A 28 -42.15 -3.43 -24.38
C GLY A 28 -41.95 -4.80 -23.74
N GLN A 29 -43.07 -5.48 -23.52
CA GLN A 29 -43.16 -6.80 -22.91
C GLN A 29 -42.87 -7.85 -23.98
N SER A 30 -41.71 -8.52 -23.89
CA SER A 30 -41.41 -9.76 -24.60
C SER A 30 -40.75 -10.72 -23.63
N THR A 31 -41.52 -11.74 -23.23
CA THR A 31 -41.15 -12.74 -22.24
C THR A 31 -40.38 -13.86 -22.94
N GLU A 32 -39.06 -13.71 -23.07
CA GLU A 32 -38.17 -14.80 -23.46
C GLU A 32 -37.43 -15.30 -22.21
N LYS A 33 -37.70 -16.55 -21.81
CA LYS A 33 -37.11 -17.21 -20.65
C LYS A 33 -35.62 -17.45 -20.91
N GLN A 34 -34.80 -16.48 -20.53
CA GLN A 34 -33.36 -16.64 -20.45
C GLN A 34 -33.02 -17.44 -19.19
N PRO A 35 -32.08 -18.42 -19.24
CA PRO A 35 -31.64 -19.14 -18.07
C PRO A 35 -31.08 -18.15 -17.04
N GLU A 36 -31.62 -18.20 -15.84
CA GLU A 36 -31.18 -17.43 -14.68
C GLU A 36 -29.77 -17.93 -14.30
N GLU A 37 -28.76 -17.39 -14.99
CA GLU A 37 -27.37 -17.53 -14.62
C GLU A 37 -27.22 -16.87 -13.25
N LYS A 38 -27.20 -17.70 -12.20
CA LYS A 38 -26.85 -17.29 -10.85
C LYS A 38 -25.51 -16.58 -10.91
N GLN A 39 -25.56 -15.25 -10.99
CA GLN A 39 -24.44 -14.38 -10.64
C GLN A 39 -24.17 -14.66 -9.16
N SER A 40 -23.30 -15.63 -8.91
CA SER A 40 -22.66 -15.79 -7.63
C SER A 40 -21.94 -14.48 -7.37
N GLU A 41 -22.51 -13.63 -6.52
CA GLU A 41 -21.83 -12.47 -5.96
C GLU A 41 -20.49 -12.98 -5.42
N ALA A 42 -19.42 -12.67 -6.15
CA ALA A 42 -18.09 -13.07 -5.77
C ALA A 42 -17.81 -12.38 -4.43
N LYS A 43 -17.79 -13.17 -3.36
CA LYS A 43 -17.49 -12.68 -2.02
C LYS A 43 -16.21 -11.83 -2.10
N PRO A 44 -16.22 -10.57 -1.63
CA PRO A 44 -15.05 -9.70 -1.73
C PRO A 44 -13.86 -10.41 -1.08
N SER A 45 -12.82 -10.67 -1.88
CA SER A 45 -11.61 -11.31 -1.39
C SER A 45 -10.90 -10.35 -0.46
N ILE A 46 -10.55 -10.82 0.74
CA ILE A 46 -9.73 -10.05 1.68
C ILE A 46 -8.36 -9.82 1.01
N PRO A 47 -7.87 -8.56 0.94
CA PRO A 47 -6.59 -8.28 0.34
C PRO A 47 -5.47 -8.93 1.17
N ILE A 48 -4.51 -9.56 0.49
CA ILE A 48 -3.40 -10.27 1.16
C ILE A 48 -2.04 -9.80 0.64
N PHE A 49 -1.02 -10.03 1.47
CA PHE A 49 0.35 -10.02 1.00
C PHE A 49 0.70 -11.38 0.38
N GLN A 50 1.36 -11.35 -0.78
CA GLN A 50 1.88 -12.54 -1.44
C GLN A 50 3.36 -12.36 -1.76
N LEU A 51 4.17 -13.37 -1.46
CA LEU A 51 5.58 -13.34 -1.84
C LEU A 51 5.71 -13.50 -3.36
N SER A 52 6.58 -12.73 -3.99
CA SER A 52 6.76 -12.76 -5.44
C SER A 52 7.39 -14.08 -5.90
N PRO A 53 6.81 -14.75 -6.92
CA PRO A 53 7.43 -15.91 -7.57
C PRO A 53 8.47 -15.51 -8.62
N ALA A 54 8.69 -14.21 -8.87
CA ALA A 54 9.54 -13.74 -9.95
C ALA A 54 10.99 -14.27 -9.80
N PRO A 55 11.65 -14.68 -10.90
CA PRO A 55 13.05 -15.05 -10.84
C PRO A 55 13.91 -13.82 -10.52
N PRO A 56 15.14 -14.02 -10.00
CA PRO A 56 16.10 -12.94 -9.93
C PRO A 56 16.33 -12.29 -11.31
N PRO A 57 16.58 -10.97 -11.39
CA PRO A 57 16.88 -10.32 -12.65
C PRO A 57 18.09 -10.97 -13.33
N SER A 58 17.97 -11.25 -14.63
CA SER A 58 18.99 -11.96 -15.42
C SER A 58 20.24 -11.12 -15.70
N THR A 59 20.12 -9.79 -15.62
CA THR A 59 21.25 -8.87 -15.66
C THR A 59 21.45 -8.28 -14.27
N PRO A 60 22.69 -8.26 -13.75
CA PRO A 60 23.02 -7.42 -12.62
C PRO A 60 23.00 -5.98 -13.13
N GLN A 61 21.81 -5.40 -13.29
CA GLN A 61 21.70 -3.95 -13.28
C GLN A 61 22.29 -3.52 -11.94
N SER A 62 23.45 -2.88 -12.01
CA SER A 62 24.18 -2.36 -10.88
C SER A 62 23.21 -1.53 -10.05
N ASP A 63 23.03 -1.95 -8.81
CA ASP A 63 22.35 -1.21 -7.75
C ASP A 63 20.81 -1.21 -7.73
N TRP A 64 20.14 -2.35 -7.92
CA TRP A 64 18.77 -2.49 -7.37
C TRP A 64 18.72 -2.17 -5.86
N CYS A 65 19.85 -2.28 -5.18
CA CYS A 65 20.04 -1.88 -3.77
C CYS A 65 19.97 -0.35 -3.58
N ARG A 66 20.11 0.44 -4.64
CA ARG A 66 20.02 1.90 -4.63
C ARG A 66 19.03 2.29 -5.71
N ILE A 67 17.76 2.48 -5.33
CA ILE A 67 16.81 3.13 -6.23
C ILE A 67 17.37 4.53 -6.56
N GLN A 68 17.92 4.68 -7.76
CA GLN A 68 18.31 5.97 -8.29
C GLN A 68 17.06 6.63 -8.88
N GLY A 69 16.74 7.85 -8.47
CA GLY A 69 15.62 8.60 -9.04
C GLY A 69 14.22 8.25 -8.51
N GLY A 70 14.10 7.74 -7.28
CA GLY A 70 12.79 7.50 -6.66
C GLY A 70 12.19 8.72 -5.94
N GLU A 71 10.87 8.71 -5.76
CA GLU A 71 10.14 9.72 -4.98
C GLU A 71 9.92 9.24 -3.54
N ASN A 72 10.15 10.13 -2.56
CA ASN A 72 9.84 9.82 -1.17
C ASN A 72 8.32 9.77 -0.97
N VAL A 73 7.81 8.65 -0.47
CA VAL A 73 6.40 8.51 -0.11
C VAL A 73 6.18 9.05 1.31
N LEU A 74 5.11 9.80 1.50
CA LEU A 74 4.75 10.35 2.80
C LEU A 74 4.37 9.25 3.80
N ILE A 75 5.15 9.14 4.87
CA ILE A 75 4.88 8.25 6.00
C ILE A 75 4.13 9.03 7.08
N ASN A 76 2.90 8.61 7.36
CA ASN A 76 2.03 9.24 8.34
C ASN A 76 2.09 8.49 9.68
N ALA A 77 1.82 9.19 10.78
CA ALA A 77 1.63 8.58 12.10
C ALA A 77 0.16 8.29 12.36
N GLU A 78 -0.14 7.13 12.94
CA GLU A 78 -1.47 6.91 13.49
C GLU A 78 -1.67 7.74 14.77
N ARG A 79 -2.84 8.40 14.87
CA ARG A 79 -3.12 9.31 16.00
C ARG A 79 -3.17 8.62 17.35
N VAL A 80 -3.58 7.35 17.38
CA VAL A 80 -3.86 6.61 18.62
C VAL A 80 -2.70 5.69 19.02
N ASN A 81 -1.85 5.31 18.07
CA ASN A 81 -0.72 4.41 18.31
C ASN A 81 0.56 4.98 17.71
N THR A 82 1.44 5.50 18.56
CA THR A 82 2.70 6.13 18.14
C THR A 82 3.70 5.14 17.54
N ASN A 83 3.49 3.83 17.70
CA ASN A 83 4.32 2.77 17.11
C ASN A 83 3.80 2.35 15.73
N ARG A 84 2.64 2.87 15.32
CA ARG A 84 2.07 2.63 14.00
C ARG A 84 2.36 3.81 13.08
N ARG A 85 2.89 3.48 11.92
CA ARG A 85 3.03 4.38 10.78
C ARG A 85 2.29 3.80 9.60
N TYR A 86 1.86 4.64 8.67
CA TYR A 86 1.22 4.14 7.47
C TYR A 86 1.56 5.01 6.26
N PHE A 87 1.44 4.41 5.09
CA PHE A 87 1.52 5.10 3.81
C PHE A 87 0.53 4.45 2.83
N TYR A 88 0.13 5.21 1.82
CA TYR A 88 -0.62 4.68 0.69
C TYR A 88 0.38 4.20 -0.36
N LEU A 89 0.24 2.96 -0.80
CA LEU A 89 1.13 2.32 -1.76
C LEU A 89 0.79 2.84 -3.17
N PRO A 90 1.70 3.59 -3.83
CA PRO A 90 1.48 4.02 -5.20
C PRO A 90 1.53 2.83 -6.16
N GLN A 91 0.96 3.02 -7.35
CA GLN A 91 1.09 2.04 -8.44
C GLN A 91 2.55 1.87 -8.84
N GLY A 92 2.99 0.65 -9.14
CA GLY A 92 4.39 0.34 -9.45
C GLY A 92 5.17 -0.20 -8.25
N ILE A 93 6.51 -0.16 -8.33
CA ILE A 93 7.38 -0.73 -7.29
C ILE A 93 7.71 0.33 -6.23
N THR A 94 7.56 -0.03 -4.96
CA THR A 94 7.91 0.81 -3.81
C THR A 94 8.85 0.07 -2.88
N MET A 95 9.97 0.69 -2.53
CA MET A 95 10.88 0.18 -1.52
C MET A 95 10.49 0.66 -0.14
N LEU A 96 10.35 -0.29 0.77
CA LEU A 96 10.21 -0.06 2.19
C LEU A 96 11.52 -0.45 2.86
N SER A 97 12.15 0.48 3.58
CA SER A 97 13.27 0.20 4.46
C SER A 97 12.90 0.54 5.91
N VAL A 98 13.15 -0.40 6.83
CA VAL A 98 12.90 -0.26 8.27
C VAL A 98 14.15 -0.69 9.03
N GLY A 99 14.74 0.18 9.84
CA GLY A 99 15.88 -0.19 10.68
C GLY A 99 16.77 0.98 11.09
N TYR A 100 18.06 0.71 11.18
CA TYR A 100 19.13 1.64 11.55
C TYR A 100 20.08 1.86 10.36
N PRO A 101 20.97 2.86 10.40
CA PRO A 101 21.93 3.11 9.32
C PRO A 101 22.83 1.91 8.96
N THR A 102 23.11 1.02 9.92
CA THR A 102 23.99 -0.15 9.74
C THR A 102 23.24 -1.45 9.45
N LEU A 103 21.93 -1.50 9.71
CA LEU A 103 21.11 -2.70 9.58
C LEU A 103 19.68 -2.29 9.26
N ALA A 104 19.17 -2.71 8.11
CA ALA A 104 17.80 -2.44 7.70
C ALA A 104 17.14 -3.68 7.11
N ALA A 105 15.86 -3.84 7.42
CA ALA A 105 14.96 -4.65 6.63
C ALA A 105 14.60 -3.85 5.37
N THR A 106 14.78 -4.45 4.20
CA THR A 106 14.41 -3.83 2.92
C THR A 106 13.54 -4.79 2.12
N LEU A 107 12.38 -4.32 1.69
CA LEU A 107 11.39 -5.04 0.90
C LEU A 107 10.99 -4.18 -0.30
N PHE A 108 10.66 -4.81 -1.43
CA PHE A 108 9.87 -4.13 -2.45
C PHE A 108 8.42 -4.58 -2.40
N LEU A 109 7.52 -3.63 -2.61
CA LEU A 109 6.08 -3.80 -2.58
C LEU A 109 5.51 -3.33 -3.91
N LYS A 110 4.65 -4.15 -4.52
CA LYS A 110 3.94 -3.80 -5.76
C LYS A 110 2.45 -4.07 -5.57
N PRO A 111 1.56 -3.07 -5.71
CA PRO A 111 0.14 -3.31 -5.67
C PRO A 111 -0.27 -4.12 -6.90
N LEU A 112 -1.22 -5.03 -6.71
CA LEU A 112 -1.81 -5.82 -7.78
C LEU A 112 -3.22 -5.32 -8.10
N SER A 113 -3.68 -5.60 -9.32
CA SER A 113 -5.00 -5.17 -9.80
C SER A 113 -6.17 -5.74 -9.00
N ASN A 114 -5.96 -6.84 -8.27
CA ASN A 114 -6.96 -7.45 -7.40
C ASN A 114 -6.94 -6.92 -5.94
N GLY A 115 -6.15 -5.88 -5.66
CA GLY A 115 -6.03 -5.29 -4.32
C GLY A 115 -5.03 -5.99 -3.40
N ASN A 116 -4.43 -7.11 -3.82
CA ASN A 116 -3.32 -7.73 -3.11
C ASN A 116 -2.05 -6.89 -3.27
N VAL A 117 -1.05 -7.21 -2.44
CA VAL A 117 0.29 -6.63 -2.55
C VAL A 117 1.31 -7.74 -2.72
N GLU A 118 2.06 -7.65 -3.81
CA GLU A 118 3.20 -8.52 -4.06
C GLU A 118 4.43 -7.99 -3.31
N VAL A 119 5.13 -8.90 -2.63
CA VAL A 119 6.32 -8.61 -1.81
C VAL A 119 7.53 -9.31 -2.42
N PHE A 120 8.49 -8.52 -2.89
CA PHE A 120 9.79 -9.03 -3.35
C PHE A 120 10.77 -9.06 -2.19
N THR A 121 11.64 -10.05 -2.23
CA THR A 121 12.56 -10.39 -1.14
C THR A 121 13.93 -10.76 -1.69
N GLY A 122 14.84 -11.17 -0.82
CA GLY A 122 16.15 -11.70 -1.18
C GLY A 122 16.10 -12.97 -2.05
N ALA A 123 14.95 -13.65 -2.19
CA ALA A 123 14.81 -14.69 -3.20
C ALA A 123 14.89 -14.13 -4.63
N ASN A 124 14.43 -12.89 -4.82
CA ASN A 124 14.45 -12.19 -6.09
C ASN A 124 15.72 -11.31 -6.18
N PHE A 125 16.13 -10.68 -5.07
CA PHE A 125 17.26 -9.74 -5.03
C PHE A 125 18.17 -10.00 -3.80
N PRO A 126 19.00 -11.06 -3.82
CA PRO A 126 19.67 -11.60 -2.63
C PRO A 126 20.66 -10.66 -1.95
N THR A 127 21.22 -9.68 -2.68
CA THR A 127 22.17 -8.70 -2.14
C THR A 127 21.49 -7.45 -1.58
N CYS A 128 20.23 -7.21 -1.92
CA CYS A 128 19.55 -5.93 -1.69
C CYS A 128 18.38 -6.02 -0.73
N LEU A 129 17.65 -7.13 -0.78
CA LEU A 129 16.41 -7.30 -0.04
C LEU A 129 16.56 -8.34 1.07
N SER A 130 15.71 -8.20 2.08
CA SER A 130 15.68 -9.12 3.20
C SER A 130 15.33 -10.55 2.79
N ARG A 131 15.90 -11.52 3.49
CA ARG A 131 15.66 -12.93 3.21
C ARG A 131 14.16 -13.28 3.36
N PRO A 132 13.60 -14.12 2.48
CA PRO A 132 12.21 -14.55 2.60
C PRO A 132 11.91 -15.22 3.95
N SER A 133 12.89 -15.93 4.52
CA SER A 133 12.76 -16.61 5.81
C SER A 133 12.50 -15.67 7.01
N TYR A 134 12.73 -14.37 6.85
CA TYR A 134 12.41 -13.38 7.88
C TYR A 134 10.96 -12.91 7.82
N LEU A 135 10.22 -13.31 6.77
CA LEU A 135 8.82 -12.96 6.57
C LEU A 135 7.94 -14.15 6.91
N SER A 136 6.91 -13.90 7.70
CA SER A 136 5.89 -14.88 8.02
C SER A 136 4.52 -14.27 7.73
N PRO A 137 3.82 -14.70 6.66
CA PRO A 137 2.43 -14.30 6.48
C PRO A 137 1.63 -14.80 7.66
N ALA A 138 0.76 -13.97 8.23
CA ALA A 138 -0.09 -14.36 9.35
C ALA A 138 -1.31 -15.16 8.84
N GLY A 139 -1.06 -16.29 8.15
CA GLY A 139 -2.08 -17.26 7.75
C GLY A 139 -3.15 -16.73 6.78
N GLY A 140 -2.77 -16.35 5.56
CA GLY A 140 -3.71 -15.90 4.52
C GLY A 140 -4.41 -14.57 4.85
N SER A 141 -3.88 -13.82 5.81
CA SER A 141 -4.44 -12.57 6.26
C SER A 141 -3.79 -11.38 5.55
N ALA A 142 -4.40 -10.22 5.74
CA ALA A 142 -3.84 -8.94 5.37
C ALA A 142 -2.63 -8.54 6.23
N GLN A 143 -1.99 -9.48 6.95
CA GLN A 143 -0.87 -9.21 7.83
C GLN A 143 0.37 -10.04 7.47
N MET A 144 1.54 -9.42 7.60
CA MET A 144 2.83 -10.05 7.38
C MET A 144 3.80 -9.60 8.47
N ARG A 145 4.41 -10.54 9.19
CA ARG A 145 5.41 -10.24 10.21
C ARG A 145 6.81 -10.34 9.61
N TYR A 146 7.67 -9.40 9.97
CA TYR A 146 9.10 -9.42 9.74
C TYR A 146 9.83 -9.70 11.06
N ASN A 147 10.76 -10.65 11.06
CA ASN A 147 11.67 -10.89 12.17
C ASN A 147 12.99 -11.48 11.66
N ASN A 148 14.10 -10.73 11.79
CA ASN A 148 15.43 -11.21 11.40
C ASN A 148 16.18 -11.97 12.52
N GLN A 149 15.53 -12.21 13.66
CA GLN A 149 16.05 -12.85 14.87
C GLN A 149 17.24 -12.15 15.54
N GLN A 150 17.59 -10.96 15.07
CA GLN A 150 18.69 -10.15 15.60
C GLN A 150 18.11 -8.95 16.32
N ASP A 151 17.70 -7.94 15.56
CA ASP A 151 17.35 -6.63 16.12
C ASP A 151 16.16 -5.96 15.43
N ILE A 152 15.66 -6.51 14.32
CA ILE A 152 14.58 -5.90 13.53
C ILE A 152 13.36 -6.80 13.53
N GLU A 153 12.29 -6.30 14.14
CA GLU A 153 10.99 -6.93 14.21
C GLU A 153 9.87 -5.90 14.01
N PHE A 154 8.99 -6.15 13.04
CA PHE A 154 7.80 -5.34 12.81
C PHE A 154 6.71 -6.16 12.12
N SER A 155 5.49 -5.63 12.12
CA SER A 155 4.36 -6.19 11.36
C SER A 155 3.91 -5.21 10.29
N LEU A 156 3.51 -5.74 9.15
CA LEU A 156 2.81 -5.03 8.09
C LEU A 156 1.35 -5.45 8.11
N GLU A 157 0.46 -4.49 7.94
CA GLU A 157 -0.96 -4.70 7.75
C GLU A 157 -1.43 -3.99 6.48
N LEU A 158 -2.17 -4.70 5.65
CA LEU A 158 -2.75 -4.24 4.41
C LEU A 158 -4.22 -3.90 4.63
N GLN A 159 -4.59 -2.67 4.32
CA GLN A 159 -5.96 -2.20 4.25
C GLN A 159 -6.21 -1.63 2.86
N VAL A 160 -7.47 -1.59 2.42
CA VAL A 160 -7.86 -0.85 1.22
C VAL A 160 -8.74 0.30 1.66
N GLU A 161 -8.30 1.52 1.38
CA GLU A 161 -9.03 2.75 1.73
C GLU A 161 -9.11 3.64 0.50
N ASN A 162 -10.33 4.06 0.13
CA ASN A 162 -10.60 4.84 -1.09
C ASN A 162 -10.01 4.22 -2.37
N ASN A 163 -10.03 2.88 -2.48
CA ASN A 163 -9.42 2.10 -3.58
C ASN A 163 -7.89 2.12 -3.65
N TYR A 164 -7.20 2.63 -2.62
CA TYR A 164 -5.75 2.58 -2.52
C TYR A 164 -5.30 1.59 -1.45
N PRO A 165 -4.28 0.75 -1.72
CA PRO A 165 -3.68 -0.09 -0.69
C PRO A 165 -2.97 0.80 0.33
N LYS A 166 -3.39 0.70 1.58
CA LYS A 166 -2.77 1.34 2.73
C LYS A 166 -1.95 0.31 3.48
N ILE A 167 -0.66 0.57 3.60
CA ILE A 167 0.26 -0.27 4.36
C ILE A 167 0.49 0.38 5.71
N THR A 168 0.12 -0.33 6.77
CA THR A 168 0.43 0.06 8.15
C THR A 168 1.61 -0.75 8.63
N ILE A 169 2.65 -0.08 9.11
CA ILE A 169 3.80 -0.67 9.78
C ILE A 169 3.61 -0.51 11.29
N GLU A 170 3.61 -1.61 12.02
CA GLU A 170 3.60 -1.63 13.47
C GLU A 170 4.97 -2.09 13.99
N GLN A 171 5.64 -1.20 14.71
CA GLN A 171 6.92 -1.49 15.36
C GLN A 171 6.68 -2.04 16.76
N GLY A 172 7.50 -2.99 17.21
CA GLY A 172 7.47 -3.44 18.60
C GLY A 172 7.78 -2.29 19.57
N ILE A 173 7.14 -2.28 20.75
CA ILE A 173 7.20 -1.19 21.75
C ILE A 173 8.65 -0.85 22.19
N LYS A 174 9.60 -1.78 22.00
CA LYS A 174 10.99 -1.62 22.41
C LYS A 174 11.89 -0.93 21.37
N TYR A 175 11.39 -0.67 20.17
CA TYR A 175 12.25 -0.33 19.04
C TYR A 175 11.85 0.99 18.40
N ASN A 176 12.84 1.86 18.19
CA ASN A 176 12.71 3.10 17.44
C ASN A 176 13.47 2.96 16.12
N TYR A 177 12.87 2.30 15.13
CA TYR A 177 13.49 2.17 13.81
C TYR A 177 13.23 3.42 12.97
N GLY A 178 14.26 3.85 12.23
CA GLY A 178 14.06 4.72 11.08
C GLY A 178 13.27 3.98 10.00
N MET A 179 12.49 4.75 9.24
CA MET A 179 11.74 4.23 8.09
C MET A 179 11.91 5.15 6.90
N SER A 180 12.11 4.56 5.73
CA SER A 180 12.01 5.26 4.45
C SER A 180 11.15 4.45 3.50
N VAL A 181 10.34 5.17 2.73
CA VAL A 181 9.51 4.59 1.68
C VAL A 181 9.79 5.37 0.41
N VAL A 182 10.30 4.68 -0.61
CA VAL A 182 10.73 5.28 -1.87
C VAL A 182 10.00 4.60 -3.01
N HIS A 183 9.22 5.36 -3.77
CA HIS A 183 8.57 4.89 -4.98
C HIS A 183 9.56 4.93 -6.14
N CYS A 184 9.75 3.81 -6.83
CA CYS A 184 10.59 3.75 -8.02
C CYS A 184 9.75 4.03 -9.27
N LEU A 185 10.01 5.18 -9.91
CA LEU A 185 9.30 5.60 -11.12
C LEU A 185 9.66 4.77 -12.36
N GLU A 186 10.87 4.20 -12.39
CA GLU A 186 11.43 3.52 -13.56
C GLU A 186 11.53 1.99 -13.41
N CYS A 187 11.14 1.45 -12.25
CA CYS A 187 11.19 0.01 -12.01
C CYS A 187 9.93 -0.67 -12.60
N GLN A 188 10.12 -1.71 -13.41
CA GLN A 188 9.03 -2.48 -14.04
C GLN A 188 8.92 -3.90 -13.47
#